data_AF-A0A1M6DDQ4-F1
#
_entry.id   AF-A0A1M6DDQ4-F1
#
_cell.length_a   1.000
_cell.length_b   1.000
_cell.length_c   1.000
_cell.angle_alpha   90.00
_cell.angle_beta   90.00
_cell.angle_gamma   90.00
#
_symmetry.space_group_name_H-M   'P 1'
#
loop_
_entity.id
_entity.type
_entity.pdbx_description
1 polymer ?
#
loop_
_entity_poly.entity_id
_entity_poly.type
_entity_poly.pdbx_seq_one_letter_code
_entity_poly.pdbx_strand_id
1 'polypeptide(L)'
;GFEISIVANAAFVGDDNKSFVLDTSQYENLQFRDGSLQKEVATAFGDIEGIVVVVEGESSVPLIPPQDAEFELPTGLGESNINFVPTAFLQASFAPLKGTEIKARFFPKINTSDAKVGFYGFGLQHEFTSWLPADKVFPVAISGLIAYTHLDGSYDFTDTNIVDGENQRFENNTNTLLFQVIGATKMPVFNFYGGIGYLFRNFDH
;
A
#
# COMPACT_ATOMS: atom_id res chain seq x y z
N GLY A 1 -15.65 -26.09 -9.13
CA GLY A 1 -15.32 -25.64 -10.50
C GLY A 1 -14.01 -24.89 -10.49
N PHE A 2 -13.42 -24.63 -11.66
CA PHE A 2 -12.20 -23.82 -11.82
C PHE A 2 -12.52 -22.55 -12.61
N GLU A 3 -11.98 -21.42 -12.19
CA GLU A 3 -12.18 -20.11 -12.82
C GLU A 3 -10.84 -19.37 -12.95
N ILE A 4 -10.68 -18.62 -14.05
CA ILE A 4 -9.61 -17.65 -14.22
C ILE A 4 -10.25 -16.29 -14.53
N SER A 5 -9.78 -15.26 -13.85
CA SER A 5 -10.34 -13.91 -13.92
C SER A 5 -9.21 -12.89 -13.97
N ILE A 6 -9.44 -11.77 -14.66
CA ILE A 6 -8.62 -10.55 -14.53
C ILE A 6 -9.38 -9.62 -13.60
N VAL A 7 -8.71 -9.11 -12.57
CA VAL A 7 -9.32 -8.20 -11.59
C VAL A 7 -8.57 -6.87 -11.65
N ALA A 8 -9.33 -5.77 -11.75
CA ALA A 8 -8.81 -4.41 -11.66
C ALA A 8 -9.53 -3.69 -10.52
N ASN A 9 -8.77 -2.99 -9.68
CA ASN A 9 -9.28 -2.21 -8.55
C ASN A 9 -8.59 -0.85 -8.53
N ALA A 10 -9.21 0.11 -7.87
CA ALA A 10 -8.60 1.38 -7.50
C ALA A 10 -8.85 1.62 -6.01
N ALA A 11 -7.79 1.94 -5.27
CA ALA A 11 -7.90 2.35 -3.87
C ALA A 11 -7.76 3.88 -3.80
N PHE A 12 -8.71 4.56 -3.19
CA PHE A 12 -8.68 6.02 -3.04
C PHE A 12 -8.09 6.41 -1.68
N VAL A 13 -7.25 7.44 -1.67
CA VAL A 13 -6.60 7.97 -0.47
C VAL A 13 -7.46 9.13 0.08
N GLY A 14 -7.97 8.95 1.30
CA GLY A 14 -8.70 10.00 2.00
C GLY A 14 -7.81 11.16 2.41
N ASP A 15 -8.37 12.37 2.53
CA ASP A 15 -7.61 13.59 2.79
C ASP A 15 -6.82 13.53 4.11
N ASP A 16 -7.35 12.88 5.15
CA ASP A 16 -6.68 12.69 6.44
C ASP A 16 -5.39 11.84 6.36
N ASN A 17 -5.16 11.12 5.24
CA ASN A 17 -3.96 10.30 5.03
C ASN A 17 -2.94 10.97 4.10
N LYS A 18 -3.18 12.23 3.71
CA LYS A 18 -2.29 13.00 2.82
C LYS A 18 -1.19 13.74 3.57
N SER A 19 -1.33 13.88 4.89
CA SER A 19 -0.36 14.58 5.71
C SER A 19 -0.11 13.87 7.03
N PHE A 20 1.01 14.21 7.66
CA PHE A 20 1.31 13.82 9.04
C PHE A 20 2.06 14.94 9.74
N VAL A 21 2.02 14.96 11.07
CA VAL A 21 2.82 15.89 11.86
C VAL A 21 4.21 15.31 12.04
N LEU A 22 5.20 15.99 11.47
CA LEU A 22 6.60 15.72 11.74
C LEU A 22 7.02 16.52 12.97
N ASP A 23 7.42 15.80 14.03
CA ASP A 23 7.96 16.37 15.26
C ASP A 23 9.48 16.17 15.29
N THR A 24 10.23 17.24 15.06
CA THR A 24 11.68 17.20 15.00
C THR A 24 12.32 16.93 16.36
N SER A 25 11.60 17.09 17.47
CA SER A 25 12.11 16.74 18.81
C SER A 25 12.30 15.23 19.01
N GLN A 26 11.77 14.40 18.10
CA GLN A 26 11.93 12.96 18.09
C GLN A 26 13.19 12.50 17.33
N TYR A 27 13.95 13.43 16.74
CA TYR A 27 15.13 13.17 15.93
C TYR A 27 16.33 13.89 16.53
N GLU A 28 17.52 13.27 16.49
CA GLU A 28 18.71 13.84 17.13
C GLU A 28 19.37 14.97 16.32
N ASN A 29 19.22 14.93 14.99
CA ASN A 29 19.98 15.78 14.07
C ASN A 29 19.11 16.43 12.98
N LEU A 30 17.79 16.49 13.16
CA LEU A 30 16.86 17.07 12.18
C LEU A 30 16.12 18.24 12.83
N GLN A 31 16.08 19.39 12.14
CA GLN A 31 15.32 20.56 12.60
C GLN A 31 14.68 21.30 11.43
N PHE A 32 13.59 22.01 11.68
CA PHE A 32 13.03 22.92 10.68
C PHE A 32 13.85 24.21 10.61
N ARG A 33 14.05 24.74 9.40
CA ARG A 33 14.86 25.96 9.17
C ARG A 33 14.38 27.19 9.93
N ASP A 34 13.08 27.27 10.22
CA ASP A 34 12.48 28.37 10.97
C ASP A 34 12.47 28.15 12.49
N GLY A 35 13.08 27.07 12.98
CA GLY A 35 13.17 26.72 14.39
C GLY A 35 11.88 26.19 15.01
N SER A 36 10.84 25.93 14.20
CA SER A 36 9.64 25.22 14.68
C SER A 36 9.99 23.79 15.10
N LEU A 37 9.22 23.21 16.03
CA LEU A 37 9.40 21.83 16.48
C LEU A 37 8.46 20.84 15.77
N GLN A 38 7.31 21.34 15.30
CA GLN A 38 6.28 20.51 14.68
C GLN A 38 5.70 21.22 13.47
N LYS A 39 5.57 20.49 12.36
CA LYS A 39 4.85 20.92 11.16
C LYS A 39 4.11 19.76 10.53
N GLU A 40 3.00 20.10 9.89
CA GLU A 40 2.32 19.19 8.99
C GLU A 40 3.11 19.07 7.68
N VAL A 41 3.44 17.84 7.29
CA VAL A 41 4.21 17.52 6.09
C VAL A 41 3.47 16.47 5.24
N ALA A 42 3.81 16.34 3.96
CA ALA A 42 3.15 15.42 3.04
C ALA A 42 3.50 13.96 3.30
N THR A 43 2.52 13.07 3.09
CA THR A 43 2.81 11.66 2.79
C THR A 43 3.15 11.49 1.30
N ALA A 44 3.42 10.27 0.85
CA ALA A 44 3.62 9.97 -0.58
C ALA A 44 2.43 10.36 -1.48
N PHE A 45 1.25 10.63 -0.91
CA PHE A 45 0.04 11.08 -1.64
C PHE A 45 -0.35 12.53 -1.29
N GLY A 46 0.41 13.19 -0.43
CA GLY A 46 0.20 14.57 -0.04
C GLY A 46 0.83 15.56 -1.00
N ASP A 47 0.54 16.83 -0.75
CA ASP A 47 1.20 17.95 -1.40
C ASP A 47 1.74 18.89 -0.32
N ILE A 48 2.99 19.33 -0.49
CA ILE A 48 3.64 20.34 0.35
C ILE A 48 4.57 21.20 -0.51
N GLU A 49 4.77 22.43 -0.07
CA GLU A 49 5.73 23.35 -0.69
C GLU A 49 6.36 24.21 0.41
N GLY A 50 7.66 24.50 0.28
CA GLY A 50 8.36 25.47 1.12
C GLY A 50 8.74 24.98 2.51
N ILE A 51 8.67 23.68 2.80
CA ILE A 51 9.11 23.12 4.09
C ILE A 51 10.56 22.66 3.98
N VAL A 52 11.48 23.48 4.51
CA VAL A 52 12.92 23.18 4.54
C VAL A 52 13.34 22.64 5.89
N VAL A 53 14.09 21.55 5.87
CA VAL A 53 14.75 20.97 7.04
C VAL A 53 16.26 21.16 6.95
N VAL A 54 16.89 21.24 8.12
CA VAL A 54 18.34 21.27 8.29
C VAL A 54 18.71 19.97 9.00
N VAL A 55 19.61 19.20 8.41
CA VAL A 55 20.22 18.03 9.03
C VAL A 55 21.61 18.43 9.52
N GLU A 56 21.79 18.37 10.84
CA GLU A 56 23.08 18.67 11.46
C GLU A 56 24.09 17.57 11.10
N GLY A 57 25.22 17.97 10.51
CA GLY A 57 26.30 17.06 10.17
C GLY A 57 27.18 16.73 11.37
N GLU A 58 27.85 15.59 11.36
CA GLU A 58 28.90 15.29 12.33
C GLU A 58 30.29 15.63 11.77
N SER A 59 31.11 16.32 12.55
CA SER A 59 32.52 16.54 12.22
C SER A 59 33.40 15.50 12.92
N SER A 60 34.05 14.64 12.13
CA SER A 60 35.01 13.64 12.63
C SER A 60 36.44 14.18 12.76
N VAL A 61 36.68 15.45 12.38
CA VAL A 61 38.02 16.07 12.35
C VAL A 61 38.08 17.24 13.34
N PRO A 62 39.01 17.22 14.32
CA PRO A 62 39.22 18.35 15.22
C PRO A 62 39.51 19.64 14.43
N LEU A 63 38.92 20.77 14.86
CA LEU A 63 39.01 22.10 14.24
C LEU A 63 38.20 22.33 12.93
N ILE A 64 37.48 21.34 12.40
CA ILE A 64 36.57 21.56 11.27
C ILE A 64 35.13 21.64 11.81
N PRO A 65 34.38 22.74 11.60
CA PRO A 65 32.98 22.80 11.99
C PRO A 65 32.14 21.78 11.21
N PRO A 66 31.09 21.20 11.82
CA PRO A 66 30.15 20.35 11.10
C PRO A 66 29.54 21.09 9.90
N GLN A 67 29.28 20.34 8.82
CA GLN A 67 28.58 20.86 7.66
C GLN A 67 27.13 20.40 7.72
N ASP A 68 26.23 21.36 7.91
CA ASP A 68 24.80 21.09 7.89
C ASP A 68 24.33 20.96 6.43
N ALA A 69 23.41 20.04 6.21
CA ALA A 69 22.73 19.89 4.93
C ALA A 69 21.33 20.47 5.04
N GLU A 70 20.95 21.32 4.09
CA GLU A 70 19.59 21.84 3.99
C GLU A 70 18.91 21.27 2.75
N PHE A 71 17.69 20.79 2.90
CA PHE A 71 16.87 20.37 1.77
C PHE A 71 15.39 20.64 2.05
N GLU A 72 14.66 20.86 0.97
CA GLU A 72 13.21 20.97 0.99
C GLU A 72 12.61 19.56 1.05
N LEU A 73 11.63 19.35 1.93
CA LEU A 73 10.93 18.08 2.01
C LEU A 73 10.16 17.85 0.70
N PRO A 74 10.23 16.64 0.12
CA PRO A 74 9.62 16.37 -1.17
C PRO A 74 8.10 16.38 -1.06
N THR A 75 7.45 16.89 -2.11
CA THR A 75 6.01 16.70 -2.32
C THR A 75 5.71 15.27 -2.76
N GLY A 76 4.50 14.78 -2.45
CA GLY A 76 4.00 13.50 -2.91
C GLY A 76 3.27 13.60 -4.24
N LEU A 77 2.54 12.54 -4.60
CA LEU A 77 1.70 12.51 -5.80
C LEU A 77 0.47 13.45 -5.72
N GLY A 78 0.28 14.12 -4.59
CA GLY A 78 -0.78 15.12 -4.38
C GLY A 78 -0.65 16.31 -5.32
N GLU A 79 0.57 16.75 -5.64
CA GLU A 79 0.84 17.82 -6.63
C GLU A 79 0.21 17.49 -8.01
N SER A 80 0.26 16.21 -8.39
CA SER A 80 -0.31 15.71 -9.65
C SER A 80 -1.82 15.44 -9.59
N ASN A 81 -2.50 15.80 -8.49
CA ASN A 81 -3.90 15.46 -8.22
C ASN A 81 -4.21 13.94 -8.30
N ILE A 82 -3.22 13.09 -8.06
CA ILE A 82 -3.38 11.64 -8.07
C ILE A 82 -3.73 11.17 -6.65
N ASN A 83 -5.01 10.88 -6.42
CA ASN A 83 -5.53 10.42 -5.13
C ASN A 83 -5.97 8.95 -5.12
N PHE A 84 -5.54 8.16 -6.12
CA PHE A 84 -5.87 6.75 -6.19
C PHE A 84 -4.68 5.89 -6.63
N VAL A 85 -4.65 4.67 -6.12
CA VAL A 85 -3.68 3.64 -6.49
C VAL A 85 -4.40 2.59 -7.33
N PRO A 86 -4.20 2.58 -8.66
CA PRO A 86 -4.74 1.52 -9.50
C PRO A 86 -3.97 0.23 -9.24
N THR A 87 -4.68 -0.89 -9.22
CA THR A 87 -4.10 -2.22 -9.14
C THR A 87 -4.83 -3.14 -10.11
N ALA A 88 -4.10 -4.02 -10.79
CA ALA A 88 -4.68 -5.07 -11.60
C ALA A 88 -3.93 -6.37 -11.33
N PHE A 89 -4.60 -7.51 -11.37
CA PHE A 89 -3.95 -8.80 -11.16
C PHE A 89 -4.72 -9.94 -11.84
N LEU A 90 -3.99 -11.01 -12.13
CA LEU A 90 -4.57 -12.28 -12.52
C LEU A 90 -5.02 -13.03 -11.28
N GLN A 91 -6.18 -13.65 -11.36
CA GLN A 91 -6.72 -14.49 -10.31
C GLN A 91 -7.15 -15.84 -10.89
N ALA A 92 -6.78 -16.92 -10.21
CA ALA A 92 -7.33 -18.23 -10.46
C ALA A 92 -8.04 -18.71 -9.20
N SER A 93 -9.13 -19.46 -9.36
CA SER A 93 -9.83 -20.04 -8.24
C SER A 93 -10.33 -21.45 -8.50
N PHE A 94 -10.42 -22.21 -7.41
CA PHE A 94 -10.83 -23.60 -7.42
C PHE A 94 -11.77 -23.86 -6.24
N ALA A 95 -12.95 -24.40 -6.55
CA ALA A 95 -13.96 -24.77 -5.57
C ALA A 95 -14.10 -26.30 -5.45
N PRO A 96 -13.38 -26.95 -4.52
CA PRO A 96 -13.43 -28.40 -4.32
C PRO A 96 -14.64 -28.86 -3.49
N LEU A 97 -15.15 -27.99 -2.60
CA LEU A 97 -16.25 -28.29 -1.68
C LEU A 97 -17.38 -27.27 -1.90
N LYS A 98 -18.62 -27.66 -1.58
CA LYS A 98 -19.77 -26.76 -1.69
C LYS A 98 -19.55 -25.51 -0.82
N GLY A 99 -19.59 -24.34 -1.47
CA GLY A 99 -19.41 -23.05 -0.82
C GLY A 99 -17.96 -22.67 -0.49
N THR A 100 -16.99 -23.57 -0.65
CA THR A 100 -15.57 -23.25 -0.38
C THR A 100 -14.80 -23.04 -1.66
N GLU A 101 -14.06 -21.95 -1.71
CA GLU A 101 -13.24 -21.55 -2.85
C GLU A 101 -11.83 -21.19 -2.39
N ILE A 102 -10.83 -21.80 -3.01
CA ILE A 102 -9.43 -21.45 -2.85
C ILE A 102 -9.08 -20.52 -4.01
N LYS A 103 -8.42 -19.41 -3.71
CA LYS A 103 -8.03 -18.38 -4.66
C LYS A 103 -6.51 -18.20 -4.65
N ALA A 104 -5.93 -18.00 -5.81
CA ALA A 104 -4.57 -17.52 -5.98
C ALA A 104 -4.59 -16.26 -6.85
N ARG A 105 -3.88 -15.22 -6.43
CA ARG A 105 -3.76 -13.97 -7.17
C ARG A 105 -2.32 -13.60 -7.40
N PHE A 106 -2.03 -13.02 -8.55
CA PHE A 106 -0.68 -12.71 -8.98
C PHE A 106 -0.67 -11.44 -9.83
N PHE A 107 0.23 -10.52 -9.47
CA PHE A 107 0.63 -9.42 -10.32
C PHE A 107 2.10 -9.61 -10.70
N PRO A 108 2.41 -9.73 -12.01
CA PRO A 108 3.78 -9.96 -12.45
C PRO A 108 4.68 -8.82 -11.99
N LYS A 109 5.94 -9.17 -11.67
CA LYS A 109 6.97 -8.16 -11.38
C LYS A 109 7.19 -7.32 -12.63
N ILE A 110 6.77 -6.05 -12.57
CA ILE A 110 7.05 -5.06 -13.60
C ILE A 110 8.33 -4.35 -13.19
N ASN A 111 9.33 -4.36 -14.09
CA ASN A 111 10.55 -3.58 -13.94
C ASN A 111 10.44 -2.35 -14.84
N THR A 112 10.45 -1.18 -14.24
CA THR A 112 10.66 0.11 -14.92
C THR A 112 12.12 0.54 -14.71
N SER A 113 12.53 1.69 -15.26
CA SER A 113 13.86 2.26 -15.01
C SER A 113 14.14 2.40 -13.51
N ASP A 114 13.13 2.81 -12.75
CA ASP A 114 13.33 3.31 -11.38
C ASP A 114 12.59 2.47 -10.34
N ALA A 115 11.56 1.71 -10.74
CA ALA A 115 10.71 0.95 -9.83
C ALA A 115 10.52 -0.51 -10.25
N LYS A 116 10.50 -1.41 -9.26
CA LYS A 116 10.07 -2.81 -9.40
C LYS A 116 8.91 -3.06 -8.46
N VAL A 117 7.80 -3.53 -8.98
CA VAL A 117 6.61 -3.86 -8.17
C VAL A 117 6.02 -5.17 -8.65
N GLY A 118 5.72 -6.06 -7.71
CA GLY A 118 4.98 -7.30 -7.97
C GLY A 118 4.38 -7.85 -6.68
N PHE A 119 3.41 -8.75 -6.80
CA PHE A 119 2.89 -9.46 -5.64
C PHE A 119 2.29 -10.81 -6.02
N TYR A 120 2.19 -11.68 -5.02
CA TYR A 120 1.38 -12.88 -5.08
C TYR A 120 0.57 -13.03 -3.79
N GLY A 121 -0.53 -13.77 -3.86
CA GLY A 121 -1.38 -13.98 -2.71
C GLY A 121 -2.26 -15.21 -2.85
N PHE A 122 -2.73 -15.69 -1.71
CA PHE A 122 -3.59 -16.85 -1.59
C PHE A 122 -4.78 -16.49 -0.70
N GLY A 123 -5.94 -17.04 -1.01
CA GLY A 123 -7.16 -16.80 -0.25
C GLY A 123 -8.00 -18.03 -0.10
N LEU A 124 -8.72 -18.09 1.02
CA LEU A 124 -9.77 -19.07 1.28
C LEU A 124 -11.07 -18.31 1.51
N GLN A 125 -12.05 -18.56 0.65
CA GLN A 125 -13.39 -18.01 0.76
C GLN A 125 -14.37 -19.13 1.08
N HIS A 126 -15.29 -18.87 2.00
CA HIS A 126 -16.37 -19.80 2.32
C HIS A 126 -17.73 -19.07 2.36
N GLU A 127 -18.68 -19.54 1.56
CA GLU A 127 -20.06 -19.09 1.51
C GLU A 127 -20.91 -19.83 2.56
N PHE A 128 -21.19 -19.18 3.68
CA PHE A 128 -21.97 -19.74 4.79
C PHE A 128 -23.42 -20.05 4.39
N THR A 129 -23.98 -19.26 3.47
CA THR A 129 -25.35 -19.45 2.97
C THR A 129 -25.49 -20.66 2.05
N SER A 130 -24.39 -21.29 1.64
CA SER A 130 -24.41 -22.49 0.79
C SER A 130 -24.97 -23.74 1.49
N TRP A 131 -24.96 -23.76 2.82
CA TRP A 131 -25.50 -24.85 3.65
C TRP A 131 -26.99 -24.72 3.91
N LEU A 132 -27.54 -23.51 3.75
CA LEU A 132 -28.98 -23.31 3.81
C LEU A 132 -29.63 -23.91 2.55
N PRO A 133 -30.93 -24.25 2.58
CA PRO A 133 -31.71 -24.53 1.37
C PRO A 133 -31.84 -23.24 0.54
N ALA A 134 -30.72 -22.84 -0.06
CA ALA A 134 -30.51 -21.56 -0.73
C ALA A 134 -31.27 -21.45 -2.05
N ASP A 135 -31.71 -22.58 -2.61
CA ASP A 135 -32.35 -22.64 -3.93
C ASP A 135 -33.75 -22.02 -3.97
N LYS A 136 -34.34 -21.61 -2.83
CA LYS A 136 -35.72 -21.08 -2.80
C LYS A 136 -35.99 -19.85 -1.93
N VAL A 137 -35.10 -19.39 -1.05
CA VAL A 137 -35.47 -18.36 -0.05
C VAL A 137 -34.46 -17.23 0.13
N PHE A 138 -33.17 -17.45 -0.14
CA PHE A 138 -32.15 -16.45 0.22
C PHE A 138 -31.49 -15.84 -1.03
N PRO A 139 -31.89 -14.62 -1.45
CA PRO A 139 -31.42 -13.98 -2.68
C PRO A 139 -29.99 -13.41 -2.58
N VAL A 140 -29.29 -13.68 -1.48
CA VAL A 140 -27.96 -13.14 -1.16
C VAL A 140 -27.02 -14.30 -0.77
N ALA A 141 -25.76 -14.23 -1.17
CA ALA A 141 -24.68 -15.06 -0.69
C ALA A 141 -23.94 -14.29 0.40
N ILE A 142 -23.69 -14.91 1.56
CA ILE A 142 -22.84 -14.33 2.60
C ILE A 142 -21.61 -15.21 2.73
N SER A 143 -20.45 -14.61 2.55
CA SER A 143 -19.16 -15.29 2.53
C SER A 143 -18.15 -14.64 3.46
N GLY A 144 -17.29 -15.45 4.05
CA GLY A 144 -16.06 -14.99 4.69
C GLY A 144 -14.87 -15.25 3.78
N LEU A 145 -13.90 -14.34 3.76
CA LEU A 145 -12.63 -14.47 3.05
C LEU A 145 -11.48 -14.21 4.02
N ILE A 146 -10.49 -15.09 4.00
CA ILE A 146 -9.16 -14.85 4.58
C ILE A 146 -8.16 -14.88 3.43
N ALA A 147 -7.36 -13.83 3.28
CA ALA A 147 -6.39 -13.73 2.19
C ALA A 147 -5.03 -13.24 2.67
N TYR A 148 -3.98 -13.98 2.32
CA TYR A 148 -2.60 -13.58 2.51
C TYR A 148 -2.07 -12.95 1.22
N THR A 149 -1.22 -11.92 1.33
CA THR A 149 -0.51 -11.35 0.18
C THR A 149 0.89 -10.90 0.56
N HIS A 150 1.83 -11.28 -0.29
CA HIS A 150 3.21 -10.87 -0.24
C HIS A 150 3.47 -9.87 -1.35
N LEU A 151 3.87 -8.66 -0.97
CA LEU A 151 4.20 -7.57 -1.88
C LEU A 151 5.71 -7.36 -1.88
N ASP A 152 6.28 -7.40 -3.09
CA ASP A 152 7.67 -7.03 -3.37
C ASP A 152 7.68 -5.69 -4.10
N GLY A 153 8.26 -4.66 -3.48
CA GLY A 153 8.49 -3.35 -4.07
C GLY A 153 9.94 -2.93 -3.92
N SER A 154 10.52 -2.30 -4.94
CA SER A 154 11.78 -1.57 -4.80
C SER A 154 11.77 -0.30 -5.65
N TYR A 155 12.36 0.77 -5.13
CA TYR A 155 12.56 2.03 -5.85
C TYR A 155 14.02 2.44 -5.77
N ASP A 156 14.65 2.70 -6.91
CA ASP A 156 16.01 3.22 -7.02
C ASP A 156 15.92 4.73 -7.23
N PHE A 157 16.55 5.51 -6.35
CA PHE A 157 16.53 6.97 -6.40
C PHE A 157 17.93 7.57 -6.54
N THR A 158 18.91 6.76 -6.92
CA THR A 158 20.31 7.18 -7.12
C THR A 158 20.44 8.36 -8.09
N ASP A 159 19.57 8.45 -9.11
CA ASP A 159 19.62 9.52 -10.13
C ASP A 159 18.78 10.77 -9.79
N THR A 160 18.18 10.85 -8.60
CA THR A 160 17.24 11.94 -8.27
C THR A 160 17.89 13.26 -7.83
N ASN A 161 19.23 13.35 -7.75
CA ASN A 161 19.98 14.54 -7.31
C ASN A 161 19.56 15.10 -5.93
N ILE A 162 18.78 14.36 -5.12
CA ILE A 162 18.33 14.80 -3.79
C ILE A 162 19.47 14.62 -2.76
N VAL A 163 20.31 13.60 -2.93
CA VAL A 163 21.48 13.34 -2.09
C VAL A 163 22.61 12.79 -2.97
N ASP A 164 23.79 13.41 -2.97
CA ASP A 164 24.98 12.86 -3.64
C ASP A 164 25.36 11.51 -3.01
N GLY A 165 25.27 10.41 -3.78
CA GLY A 165 25.64 9.08 -3.31
C GLY A 165 25.41 7.98 -4.35
N GLU A 166 25.96 6.78 -4.10
CA GLU A 166 25.79 5.59 -4.95
C GLU A 166 24.89 4.56 -4.22
N ASN A 167 24.13 3.74 -4.97
CA ASN A 167 23.26 2.66 -4.47
C ASN A 167 22.12 3.10 -3.52
N GLN A 168 21.45 4.19 -3.86
CA GLN A 168 20.32 4.66 -3.06
C GLN A 168 19.03 3.94 -3.47
N ARG A 169 18.62 2.96 -2.65
CA ARG A 169 17.45 2.12 -2.94
C ARG A 169 16.54 1.96 -1.74
N PHE A 170 15.24 2.12 -1.97
CA PHE A 170 14.18 1.77 -1.05
C PHE A 170 13.66 0.38 -1.39
N GLU A 171 13.69 -0.55 -0.44
CA GLU A 171 13.11 -1.88 -0.56
C GLU A 171 11.89 -1.99 0.36
N ASN A 172 10.79 -2.51 -0.19
CA ASN A 172 9.57 -2.76 0.55
C ASN A 172 9.18 -4.22 0.39
N ASN A 173 9.39 -5.00 1.44
CA ASN A 173 8.84 -6.34 1.55
C ASN A 173 7.72 -6.32 2.59
N THR A 174 6.48 -6.53 2.13
CA THR A 174 5.32 -6.46 3.01
C THR A 174 4.47 -7.71 2.92
N ASN A 175 4.20 -8.27 4.09
CA ASN A 175 3.24 -9.33 4.28
C ASN A 175 1.92 -8.77 4.81
N THR A 176 0.80 -9.15 4.18
CA THR A 176 -0.54 -8.73 4.62
C THR A 176 -1.46 -9.91 4.82
N LEU A 177 -2.37 -9.77 5.80
CA LEU A 177 -3.45 -10.70 6.07
C LEU A 177 -4.78 -9.95 6.11
N LEU A 178 -5.67 -10.28 5.18
CA LEU A 178 -6.99 -9.68 5.02
C LEU A 178 -8.05 -10.64 5.55
N PHE A 179 -8.94 -10.12 6.41
CA PHE A 179 -10.19 -10.77 6.79
C PHE A 179 -11.35 -9.95 6.24
N GLN A 180 -12.27 -10.57 5.50
CA GLN A 180 -13.37 -9.86 4.86
C GLN A 180 -14.68 -10.64 4.95
N VAL A 181 -15.77 -9.93 5.20
CA VAL A 181 -17.14 -10.42 5.01
C VAL A 181 -17.68 -9.85 3.72
N ILE A 182 -18.25 -10.71 2.87
CA ILE A 182 -18.72 -10.36 1.53
C ILE A 182 -20.20 -10.76 1.43
N GLY A 183 -21.03 -9.81 1.03
CA GLY A 183 -22.41 -10.04 0.60
C GLY A 183 -22.49 -9.94 -0.91
N ALA A 184 -23.12 -10.90 -1.58
CA ALA A 184 -23.36 -10.86 -3.03
C ALA A 184 -24.79 -11.25 -3.38
N THR A 185 -25.40 -10.65 -4.39
CA THR A 185 -26.70 -11.11 -4.89
C THR A 185 -26.56 -12.49 -5.57
N LYS A 186 -27.66 -13.24 -5.69
CA LYS A 186 -27.74 -14.49 -6.47
C LYS A 186 -28.75 -14.37 -7.62
N MET A 187 -28.49 -13.46 -8.56
CA MET A 187 -29.34 -13.30 -9.74
C MET A 187 -28.82 -14.15 -10.92
N PRO A 188 -29.70 -14.54 -11.87
CA PRO A 188 -29.32 -15.46 -12.96
C PRO A 188 -28.35 -14.88 -13.99
N VAL A 189 -28.28 -13.55 -14.12
CA VAL A 189 -27.58 -12.87 -15.23
C VAL A 189 -26.35 -12.08 -14.78
N PHE A 190 -26.47 -11.30 -13.70
CA PHE A 190 -25.37 -10.50 -13.15
C PHE A 190 -25.45 -10.50 -11.63
N ASN A 191 -24.34 -10.34 -10.92
CA ASN A 191 -24.35 -10.29 -9.47
C ASN A 191 -23.63 -9.04 -8.98
N PHE A 192 -24.24 -8.35 -8.02
CA PHE A 192 -23.55 -7.32 -7.26
C PHE A 192 -22.94 -7.94 -6.03
N TYR A 193 -21.76 -7.45 -5.66
CA TYR A 193 -21.11 -7.84 -4.41
C TYR A 193 -20.53 -6.61 -3.73
N GLY A 194 -20.46 -6.68 -2.41
CA GLY A 194 -19.81 -5.70 -1.56
C GLY A 194 -19.30 -6.40 -0.32
N GLY A 195 -18.32 -5.81 0.35
CA GLY A 195 -17.79 -6.40 1.56
C GLY A 195 -17.06 -5.39 2.42
N ILE A 196 -16.94 -5.76 3.69
CA ILE A 196 -16.19 -5.00 4.70
C ILE A 196 -15.09 -5.91 5.19
N GLY A 197 -13.87 -5.38 5.29
CA GLY A 197 -12.73 -6.17 5.73
C GLY A 197 -11.74 -5.35 6.54
N TYR A 198 -10.87 -6.09 7.22
CA TYR A 198 -9.78 -5.56 8.02
C TYR A 198 -8.46 -6.16 7.53
N LEU A 199 -7.46 -5.31 7.33
CA LEU A 199 -6.15 -5.65 6.80
C LEU A 199 -5.09 -5.51 7.90
N PHE A 200 -4.40 -6.60 8.21
CA PHE A 200 -3.19 -6.58 9.02
C PHE A 200 -1.97 -6.51 8.10
N ARG A 201 -0.99 -5.71 8.50
CA ARG A 201 0.25 -5.50 7.74
C ARG A 201 1.45 -5.73 8.67
N ASN A 202 2.35 -6.60 8.26
CA ASN A 202 3.66 -6.78 8.88
C ASN A 202 4.73 -6.32 7.90
N PHE A 203 5.63 -5.48 8.38
CA PHE A 203 6.82 -5.04 7.66
C PHE A 203 8.00 -5.88 8.16
N ASP A 204 8.71 -6.52 7.23
CA ASP A 204 10.05 -7.02 7.51
C ASP A 204 11.02 -5.93 7.00
N HIS A 205 11.70 -5.26 7.93
CA HIS A 205 12.76 -4.28 7.64
C HIS A 205 14.07 -4.97 7.30
#